data_AF-A0A8J6ECR0-F1
#
_entry.id   AF-A0A8J6ECR0-F1
#
_cell.length_a   1.000
_cell.length_b   1.000
_cell.length_c   1.000
_cell.angle_alpha   90.00
_cell.angle_beta   90.00
_cell.angle_gamma   90.00
#
_symmetry.space_group_name_H-M   'P 1'
#
loop_
_entity.id
_entity.type
_entity.pdbx_description
1 polymer ?
#
loop_
_entity_poly.entity_id
_entity_poly.type
_entity_poly.pdbx_seq_one_letter_code
_entity_poly.pdbx_strand_id
1 'polypeptide(L)' 'MVMDRRLCCVLALVLAAICTAQALTSEQCNVDSKARTDCGFRGIPQADCNSRGCCFDSSIPEVIWCFYPKAPEVCF' A
#
# COMPACT_ATOMS: atom_id res chain seq x y z
N MET A 1 -0.95 25.72 -15.18
CA MET A 1 -1.60 26.34 -14.01
C MET A 1 -0.54 27.19 -13.31
N VAL A 2 -0.70 28.51 -13.33
CA VAL A 2 0.27 29.46 -12.75
C VAL A 2 0.17 29.35 -11.23
N MET A 3 1.02 28.52 -10.62
CA MET A 3 1.08 28.35 -9.17
C MET A 3 2.19 29.27 -8.65
N ASP A 4 1.77 30.30 -7.92
CA ASP A 4 2.62 31.36 -7.39
C ASP A 4 3.83 30.78 -6.65
N ARG A 5 5.06 31.14 -7.06
CA ARG A 5 6.31 30.49 -6.61
C ARG A 5 6.47 30.55 -5.09
N ARG A 6 5.85 31.53 -4.43
CA ARG A 6 5.82 31.68 -2.97
C ARG A 6 4.86 30.67 -2.31
N LEU A 7 3.70 30.43 -2.92
CA LEU A 7 2.70 29.48 -2.43
C LEU A 7 3.19 28.03 -2.58
N CYS A 8 3.90 27.72 -3.68
CA CYS A 8 4.57 26.43 -3.85
C CYS A 8 5.68 26.17 -2.82
N CYS A 9 6.53 27.15 -2.51
CA CYS A 9 7.61 26.96 -1.54
C CYS A 9 7.09 26.78 -0.11
N VAL A 10 6.04 27.51 0.27
CA VAL A 10 5.41 27.36 1.59
C VAL A 10 4.68 26.02 1.69
N LEU A 11 3.98 25.59 0.63
CA LEU A 11 3.38 24.24 0.57
C LEU A 11 4.45 23.15 0.67
N ALA A 12 5.58 23.27 -0.03
CA ALA A 12 6.65 22.27 0.00
C ALA A 12 7.32 22.15 1.38
N LEU A 13 7.51 23.27 2.09
CA LEU A 13 8.06 23.25 3.46
C LEU A 13 7.08 22.63 4.47
N VAL A 14 5.77 22.81 4.28
CA VAL A 14 4.73 22.20 5.13
C VAL A 14 4.53 20.72 4.77
N LEU A 15 4.55 20.35 3.48
CA LEU A 15 4.39 18.97 2.98
C LEU A 15 5.58 18.07 3.31
N ALA A 16 6.81 18.58 3.36
CA ALA A 16 7.98 17.83 3.81
C ALA A 16 7.90 17.44 5.30
N ALA A 17 7.11 18.14 6.11
CA ALA A 17 6.78 17.75 7.48
C ALA A 17 5.61 16.75 7.56
N ILE A 18 4.87 16.54 6.46
CA ILE A 18 3.86 15.47 6.30
C ILE A 18 4.53 14.25 5.65
N CYS A 19 5.71 13.87 6.14
CA CYS A 19 6.25 12.53 5.90
C CYS A 19 5.49 11.54 6.80
N THR A 20 4.18 11.45 6.64
CA THR A 20 3.41 10.42 7.33
C THR A 20 3.83 9.10 6.73
N ALA A 21 4.55 8.30 7.50
CA ALA A 21 4.83 6.91 7.17
C ALA A 21 3.57 6.28 6.57
N GLN A 22 3.63 5.90 5.30
CA GLN A 22 2.46 5.39 4.58
C GLN A 22 2.09 4.05 5.20
N ALA A 23 1.13 4.05 6.11
CA ALA A 23 0.51 2.83 6.57
C ALA A 23 -0.27 2.21 5.41
N LEU A 24 -0.08 0.92 5.17
CA LEU A 24 -0.81 0.18 4.16
C LEU A 24 -2.32 0.34 4.42
N THR A 25 -3.03 1.01 3.52
CA THR A 25 -4.47 1.24 3.64
C THR A 25 -5.23 0.05 3.07
N SER A 26 -6.45 -0.17 3.55
CA SER A 26 -7.34 -1.25 3.08
C SER A 26 -7.55 -1.23 1.56
N GLU A 27 -7.48 -0.06 0.93
CA GLU A 27 -7.62 0.12 -0.52
C GLU A 27 -6.48 -0.54 -1.31
N GLN A 28 -5.26 -0.56 -0.75
CA GLN A 28 -4.10 -1.18 -1.39
C GLN A 28 -4.18 -2.71 -1.38
N CYS A 29 -4.98 -3.28 -0.47
CA CYS A 29 -5.24 -4.72 -0.41
C CYS A 29 -6.43 -5.18 -1.25
N ASN A 30 -7.14 -4.26 -1.92
CA ASN A 30 -8.25 -4.60 -2.81
C ASN A 30 -7.73 -5.05 -4.19
N VAL A 31 -7.03 -6.18 -4.24
CA VAL A 31 -6.50 -6.80 -5.46
C VAL A 31 -7.36 -8.01 -5.84
N ASP A 32 -7.76 -8.08 -7.11
CA ASP A 32 -8.49 -9.23 -7.65
C ASP A 32 -7.71 -10.52 -7.39
N SER A 33 -8.40 -11.54 -6.88
CA SER A 33 -7.80 -12.83 -6.50
C SER A 33 -6.94 -13.49 -7.59
N LYS A 34 -7.25 -13.27 -8.87
CA LYS A 34 -6.47 -13.81 -10.01
C LYS A 34 -5.25 -12.98 -10.37
N ALA A 35 -5.25 -11.70 -10.00
CA ALA A 35 -4.15 -10.76 -10.24
C ALA A 35 -3.20 -10.62 -9.04
N ARG A 36 -3.47 -11.34 -7.94
CA ARG A 36 -2.62 -11.37 -6.76
C ARG A 36 -1.24 -11.95 -7.11
N THR A 37 -0.20 -11.27 -6.66
CA THR A 37 1.19 -11.75 -6.73
C THR A 37 1.60 -12.24 -5.36
N ASP A 38 2.15 -13.45 -5.29
CA ASP A 38 2.56 -14.08 -4.04
C ASP A 38 3.64 -13.26 -3.32
N CYS A 39 3.41 -12.96 -2.03
CA CYS A 39 4.35 -12.27 -1.15
C CYS A 39 4.82 -13.17 0.03
N GLY A 40 4.53 -14.47 -0.02
CA GLY A 40 4.70 -15.36 1.11
C GLY A 40 4.79 -16.83 0.71
N PHE A 41 4.01 -17.66 1.40
CA PHE A 41 3.89 -19.07 1.07
C PHE A 41 2.48 -19.57 1.42
N ARG A 42 2.08 -20.69 0.81
CA ARG A 42 0.77 -21.31 1.08
C ARG A 42 0.65 -21.65 2.56
N GLY A 43 -0.43 -21.21 3.19
CA GLY A 43 -0.71 -21.48 4.60
C GLY A 43 0.09 -20.63 5.59
N ILE A 44 0.74 -19.55 5.12
CA ILE A 44 1.32 -18.54 6.01
C ILE A 44 0.24 -17.98 6.96
N PRO A 45 0.50 -17.86 8.27
CA PRO A 45 -0.45 -17.25 9.18
C PRO A 45 -0.58 -15.76 8.87
N GLN A 46 -1.78 -15.21 9.10
CA GLN A 46 -2.09 -13.81 8.80
C GLN A 46 -1.09 -12.83 9.44
N ALA A 47 -0.66 -13.10 10.68
CA ALA A 47 0.31 -12.28 11.39
C ALA A 47 1.66 -12.20 10.66
N ASP A 48 2.17 -13.32 10.15
CA ASP A 48 3.44 -13.36 9.43
C ASP A 48 3.35 -12.69 8.06
N CYS A 49 2.20 -12.81 7.38
CA CYS A 49 1.96 -12.09 6.13
C CYS A 49 1.93 -10.57 6.33
N ASN A 50 1.18 -10.11 7.34
CA ASN A 50 1.08 -8.69 7.67
C ASN A 50 2.42 -8.12 8.15
N SER A 51 3.20 -8.90 8.91
CA SER A 51 4.54 -8.50 9.36
C SER A 51 5.53 -8.29 8.20
N ARG A 52 5.26 -8.86 7.02
CA ARG A 52 6.03 -8.62 5.79
C ARG A 52 5.60 -7.35 5.05
N GLY A 53 4.58 -6.65 5.54
CA GLY A 53 4.00 -5.49 4.85
C GLY A 53 3.10 -5.87 3.68
N CYS A 54 2.58 -7.10 3.67
CA CYS A 54 1.72 -7.62 2.62
C CYS A 54 0.28 -7.82 3.07
N CYS A 55 -0.61 -7.97 2.09
CA CYS A 55 -2.03 -8.14 2.31
C CYS A 55 -2.37 -9.61 2.51
N PHE A 56 -3.27 -9.88 3.44
CA PHE A 56 -3.77 -11.23 3.71
C PHE A 56 -5.28 -11.31 3.46
N ASP A 57 -5.71 -12.25 2.61
CA ASP A 57 -7.11 -12.57 2.38
C ASP A 57 -7.31 -14.08 2.21
N SER A 58 -7.95 -14.72 3.19
CA SER A 58 -8.30 -16.14 3.17
C SER A 58 -9.77 -16.39 2.81
N SER A 59 -10.47 -15.38 2.29
CA SER A 59 -11.91 -15.47 1.96
C SER A 59 -12.20 -16.44 0.82
N ILE A 60 -11.23 -16.65 -0.07
CA ILE A 60 -11.35 -17.52 -1.25
C ILE A 60 -10.37 -18.70 -1.09
N PRO A 61 -10.86 -19.96 -1.15
CA PRO A 61 -9.98 -21.12 -1.12
C PRO A 61 -9.20 -21.25 -2.45
N GLU A 62 -8.08 -21.96 -2.41
CA GLU A 62 -7.24 -22.29 -3.58
C GLU A 62 -6.59 -21.11 -4.33
N VAL A 63 -6.67 -19.89 -3.81
CA VAL A 63 -5.94 -18.72 -4.33
C VAL A 63 -4.80 -18.28 -3.41
N ILE A 64 -3.99 -17.32 -3.86
CA ILE A 64 -2.93 -16.72 -3.04
C ILE A 64 -3.59 -15.91 -1.92
N TRP A 65 -3.32 -16.32 -0.67
CA TRP A 65 -3.82 -15.62 0.51
C TRP A 65 -2.93 -14.46 0.93
N CYS A 66 -1.60 -14.60 0.81
CA CYS A 66 -0.65 -13.54 1.13
C CYS A 66 -0.08 -12.93 -0.15
N PHE A 67 -0.46 -11.69 -0.44
CA PHE A 67 -0.16 -11.05 -1.70
C PHE A 67 0.37 -9.63 -1.54
N TYR A 68 1.09 -9.16 -2.57
CA TYR A 68 1.57 -7.80 -2.60
C TYR A 68 0.42 -6.80 -2.72
N PRO A 69 0.46 -5.70 -1.95
CA PRO A 69 -0.48 -4.60 -2.14
C PRO A 69 -0.29 -3.93 -3.50
N LYS A 70 -1.30 -3.18 -3.94
CA LYS A 70 -1.14 -2.21 -5.03
C LYS A 70 -0.06 -1.21 -4.66
N ALA A 71 0.73 -0.79 -5.65
CA ALA A 71 1.69 0.28 -5.46
C ALA A 71 0.98 1.48 -4.81
N PRO A 72 1.54 2.07 -3.73
CA PRO A 72 0.97 3.28 -3.18
C PRO A 72 0.99 4.34 -4.27
N GLU A 73 -0.15 5.01 -4.48
CA GLU A 73 -0.21 6.26 -5.23
C GLU A 73 0.62 7.28 -4.43
N VAL A 74 1.93 7.29 -4.66
CA VAL A 74 2.84 8.27 -4.08
C VAL A 74 2.60 9.58 -4.83
N CYS A 75 2.00 10.55 -4.14
CA CYS A 75 1.95 11.93 -4.62
C CYS A 75 3.40 12.44 -4.71
N PHE A 76 3.90 12.63 -5.93
CA PHE A 76 5.15 13.32 -6.24
C PHE A 76 5.02 14.83 -6.07
#